data_AF-A0A2R8VKA3-F1
#
_entry.id   AF-A0A2R8VKA3-F1
#
_cell.length_a   1.000
_cell.length_b   1.000
_cell.length_c   1.000
_cell.angle_alpha   90.00
_cell.angle_beta   90.00
_cell.angle_gamma   90.00
#
_symmetry.space_group_name_H-M   'P 1'
#
loop_
_entity.id
_entity.type
_entity.pdbx_description
1 polymer ?
#
loop_
_entity_poly.entity_id
_entity_poly.type
_entity_poly.pdbx_seq_one_letter_code
_entity_poly.pdbx_strand_id
1 'polypeptide(L)'
;MEIIRSNFKINLHKVYQAIEEADFFAIDGEFSGISNGPSVTALTSGFDTPEERYQKLKKHSMDFLLFQFGLCAFKYDHTDSKHVTKSFNFYVFPKPFSRSSPDVKFVCQSSSIDFLASQGFDFNKVFCSGIPYLNQEEERQLREQFDEKRSQANGAGALAKCPVTIPEDQKKFIDQVIEKIEDFLQSEEKRSLELDPCTGPTDAPASVS
;
A
#
# COMPACT_ATOMS: atom_id res chain seq x y z
N MET A 1 19.98 8.22 -4.34
CA MET A 1 18.84 8.98 -3.76
C MET A 1 18.17 8.11 -2.72
N GLU A 2 17.84 8.68 -1.57
CA GLU A 2 17.09 7.98 -0.52
C GLU A 2 15.59 8.09 -0.78
N ILE A 3 14.95 6.97 -1.13
CA ILE A 3 13.53 6.92 -1.49
C ILE A 3 12.74 6.24 -0.36
N ILE A 4 11.84 7.01 0.24
CA ILE A 4 10.96 6.62 1.35
C ILE A 4 9.52 6.98 1.02
N ARG A 5 8.56 6.55 1.84
CA ARG A 5 7.11 6.72 1.59
C ARG A 5 6.70 8.14 1.23
N SER A 6 7.21 9.15 1.93
CA SER A 6 6.83 10.56 1.73
C SER A 6 7.31 11.13 0.39
N ASN A 7 8.40 10.62 -0.17
CA ASN A 7 9.00 11.15 -1.39
C ASN A 7 8.92 10.20 -2.60
N PHE A 8 8.40 8.98 -2.41
CA PHE A 8 8.31 7.94 -3.44
C PHE A 8 7.55 8.43 -4.68
N LYS A 9 6.31 8.89 -4.50
CA LYS A 9 5.45 9.31 -5.63
C LYS A 9 6.02 10.49 -6.41
N ILE A 10 6.65 11.44 -5.71
CA ILE A 10 7.24 12.64 -6.34
C ILE A 10 8.48 12.28 -7.14
N ASN A 11 9.26 11.27 -6.73
CA ASN A 11 10.48 10.85 -7.44
C ASN A 11 10.26 9.69 -8.41
N LEU A 12 9.09 9.06 -8.44
CA LEU A 12 8.81 7.88 -9.26
C LEU A 12 9.07 8.13 -10.75
N HIS A 13 8.74 9.33 -11.27
CA HIS A 13 9.03 9.70 -12.66
C HIS A 13 10.54 9.69 -12.97
N LYS A 14 11.39 10.11 -12.03
CA LYS A 14 12.86 10.07 -12.19
C LYS A 14 13.40 8.64 -12.20
N VAL A 15 12.77 7.77 -11.41
CA VAL A 15 13.11 6.33 -11.39
C VAL A 15 12.74 5.71 -12.74
N TYR A 16 11.53 5.95 -13.25
CA TYR A 16 11.13 5.45 -14.57
C TYR A 16 12.04 5.96 -15.68
N GLN A 17 12.35 7.26 -15.70
CA GLN A 17 13.29 7.82 -16.66
C GLN A 17 14.68 7.16 -16.57
N ALA A 18 15.19 6.93 -15.36
CA ALA A 18 16.47 6.25 -15.18
C ALA A 18 16.44 4.80 -15.67
N ILE A 19 15.31 4.10 -15.50
CA ILE A 19 15.11 2.73 -16.00
C ILE A 19 15.03 2.71 -17.53
N GLU A 20 14.23 3.60 -18.11
CA GLU A 20 14.01 3.66 -19.56
C GLU A 20 15.29 4.02 -20.34
N GLU A 21 16.11 4.91 -19.80
CA GLU A 21 17.31 5.42 -20.49
C GLU A 21 18.55 4.53 -20.34
N ALA A 22 18.53 3.54 -19.45
CA ALA A 22 19.70 2.76 -19.08
C ALA A 22 19.95 1.57 -20.01
N ASP A 23 21.22 1.18 -20.10
CA ASP A 23 21.64 -0.03 -20.83
C ASP A 23 21.48 -1.27 -19.93
N PHE A 24 21.78 -1.14 -18.63
CA PHE A 24 21.64 -2.21 -17.66
C PHE A 24 21.49 -1.67 -16.22
N PHE A 25 21.16 -2.59 -15.31
CA PHE A 25 21.00 -2.31 -13.88
C PHE A 25 21.89 -3.20 -13.03
N ALA A 26 22.33 -2.68 -11.89
CA ALA A 26 22.78 -3.47 -10.75
C ALA A 26 21.77 -3.31 -9.61
N ILE A 27 21.49 -4.40 -8.92
CA ILE A 27 20.58 -4.43 -7.77
C ILE A 27 21.27 -5.08 -6.58
N ASP A 28 20.90 -4.63 -5.39
CA ASP A 28 21.32 -5.22 -4.12
C ASP A 28 20.21 -5.07 -3.08
N GLY A 29 20.20 -5.92 -2.05
CA GLY A 29 19.15 -5.95 -1.05
C GLY A 29 19.69 -6.10 0.36
N GLU A 30 19.18 -5.28 1.27
CA GLU A 30 19.45 -5.42 2.70
C GLU A 30 18.29 -6.14 3.38
N PHE A 31 18.62 -7.13 4.20
CA PHE A 31 17.68 -8.02 4.84
C PHE A 31 17.68 -7.85 6.36
N SER A 32 16.53 -8.11 6.99
CA SER A 32 16.41 -8.17 8.46
C SER A 32 17.18 -9.34 9.08
N GLY A 33 17.65 -10.28 8.27
CA GLY A 33 18.50 -11.41 8.65
C GLY A 33 18.76 -12.33 7.47
N ILE A 34 19.54 -13.40 7.70
CA ILE A 34 20.00 -14.30 6.63
C ILE A 34 19.48 -15.72 6.82
N SER A 35 19.50 -16.24 8.05
CA SER A 35 19.15 -17.65 8.31
C SER A 35 18.43 -17.85 9.64
N ASN A 36 17.26 -18.49 9.59
CA ASN A 36 16.49 -18.89 10.75
C ASN A 36 16.65 -20.41 10.96
N GLY A 37 17.68 -20.80 11.72
CA GLY A 37 17.97 -22.20 12.04
C GLY A 37 19.44 -22.60 11.82
N PRO A 38 19.74 -23.58 10.94
CA PRO A 38 21.11 -24.03 10.69
C PRO A 38 22.04 -22.88 10.30
N SER A 39 23.34 -23.01 10.57
CA SER A 39 24.32 -22.02 10.10
C SER A 39 24.22 -21.87 8.57
N VAL A 40 24.64 -20.71 8.05
CA VAL A 40 24.67 -20.45 6.60
C VAL A 40 25.38 -21.58 5.86
N THR A 41 26.49 -22.09 6.40
CA THR A 41 27.24 -23.23 5.87
C THR A 41 26.39 -24.50 5.71
N ALA A 42 25.46 -24.76 6.63
CA ALA A 42 24.57 -25.91 6.56
C ALA A 42 23.41 -25.70 5.57
N LEU A 43 22.99 -24.45 5.35
CA LEU A 43 21.98 -24.09 4.34
C LEU A 43 22.52 -24.12 2.91
N THR A 44 23.83 -23.89 2.74
CA THR A 44 24.52 -23.89 1.45
C THR A 44 25.54 -25.02 1.36
N SER A 45 25.15 -26.24 1.75
CA SER A 45 26.04 -27.39 1.63
C SER A 45 26.48 -27.59 0.18
N GLY A 46 27.78 -27.86 -0.02
CA GLY A 46 28.34 -28.11 -1.35
C GLY A 46 27.81 -29.39 -2.00
N PHE A 47 27.17 -30.27 -1.22
CA PHE A 47 26.56 -31.51 -1.68
C PHE A 47 25.08 -31.36 -2.06
N ASP A 48 24.47 -30.21 -1.82
CA ASP A 48 23.07 -29.98 -2.17
C ASP A 48 22.91 -29.90 -3.69
N THR A 49 21.91 -30.59 -4.22
CA THR A 49 21.37 -30.31 -5.54
C THR A 49 20.74 -28.90 -5.58
N PRO A 50 20.57 -28.29 -6.77
CA PRO A 50 19.91 -26.99 -6.88
C PRO A 50 18.51 -26.95 -6.23
N GLU A 51 17.74 -28.03 -6.38
CA GLU A 51 16.40 -28.14 -5.79
C GLU A 51 16.44 -28.23 -4.25
N GLU A 52 17.33 -29.05 -3.70
CA GLU A 52 17.49 -29.15 -2.23
C GLU A 52 17.91 -27.81 -1.63
N ARG A 53 18.83 -27.10 -2.28
CA ARG A 53 19.25 -25.76 -1.87
C ARG A 53 18.09 -24.77 -1.92
N TYR A 54 17.30 -24.78 -3.00
CA TYR A 54 16.10 -23.94 -3.11
C TYR A 54 15.12 -24.19 -1.96
N GLN A 55 14.81 -25.46 -1.66
CA GLN A 55 13.88 -25.80 -0.57
C GLN A 55 14.41 -25.38 0.80
N LYS A 56 15.72 -25.54 1.06
CA LYS A 56 16.35 -25.07 2.30
C LYS A 56 16.26 -23.55 2.43
N LEU A 57 16.63 -22.81 1.39
CA LEU A 57 16.59 -21.33 1.40
C LEU A 57 15.16 -20.83 1.57
N LYS A 58 14.21 -21.40 0.81
CA LYS A 58 12.78 -21.08 0.92
C LYS A 58 12.27 -21.26 2.34
N LYS A 59 12.65 -22.37 3.00
CA LYS A 59 12.18 -22.70 4.35
C LYS A 59 12.83 -21.86 5.45
N HIS A 60 14.10 -21.50 5.31
CA HIS A 60 14.89 -20.91 6.41
C HIS A 60 15.24 -19.44 6.22
N SER A 61 14.97 -18.86 5.05
CA SER A 61 15.40 -17.49 4.72
C SER A 61 14.25 -16.56 4.31
N MET A 62 13.10 -17.11 3.89
CA MET A 62 11.97 -16.28 3.41
C MET A 62 11.17 -15.60 4.52
N ASP A 63 11.41 -15.95 5.79
CA ASP A 63 10.81 -15.25 6.95
C ASP A 63 11.50 -13.90 7.23
N PHE A 64 12.66 -13.64 6.63
CA PHE A 64 13.35 -12.35 6.73
C PHE A 64 12.81 -11.37 5.69
N LEU A 65 12.79 -10.10 6.07
CA LEU A 65 12.30 -9.02 5.25
C LEU A 65 13.47 -8.39 4.48
N LEU A 66 13.36 -8.31 3.15
CA LEU A 66 14.13 -7.33 2.38
C LEU A 66 13.50 -5.96 2.62
N PHE A 67 14.21 -5.06 3.29
CA PHE A 67 13.66 -3.76 3.69
C PHE A 67 14.37 -2.54 3.07
N GLN A 68 15.47 -2.77 2.36
CA GLN A 68 16.13 -1.78 1.53
C GLN A 68 16.49 -2.44 0.21
N PHE A 69 16.05 -1.85 -0.89
CA PHE A 69 16.37 -2.27 -2.24
C PHE A 69 17.26 -1.21 -2.89
N GLY A 70 18.51 -1.57 -3.16
CA GLY A 70 19.46 -0.77 -3.92
C GLY A 70 19.25 -1.00 -5.42
N LEU A 71 19.12 0.09 -6.19
CA LEU A 71 19.07 0.06 -7.64
C LEU A 71 20.08 1.06 -8.20
N CYS A 72 20.94 0.61 -9.10
CA CYS A 72 21.84 1.48 -9.86
C CYS A 72 21.62 1.26 -11.36
N ALA A 73 21.18 2.31 -12.05
CA ALA A 73 21.01 2.32 -13.50
C ALA A 73 22.26 2.86 -14.18
N PHE A 74 22.73 2.18 -15.22
CA PHE A 74 23.94 2.51 -15.96
C PHE A 74 23.62 2.82 -17.41
N LYS A 75 24.13 3.93 -17.92
CA LYS A 75 24.06 4.33 -19.32
C LYS A 75 25.45 4.68 -19.81
N TYR A 76 25.88 4.12 -20.94
CA TYR A 76 27.11 4.48 -21.59
C TYR A 76 26.91 5.75 -22.42
N ASP A 77 27.70 6.76 -22.12
CA ASP A 77 27.77 7.99 -22.89
C ASP A 77 28.87 7.85 -23.94
N HIS A 78 28.46 7.76 -25.21
CA HIS A 78 29.36 7.62 -26.35
C HIS A 78 30.16 8.88 -26.67
N THR A 79 29.69 10.08 -26.29
CA THR A 79 30.45 11.32 -26.58
C THR A 79 31.65 11.43 -25.66
N ASP A 80 31.46 11.11 -24.38
CA ASP A 80 32.51 11.21 -23.35
C ASP A 80 33.18 9.86 -23.05
N SER A 81 32.77 8.79 -23.73
CA SER A 81 33.27 7.41 -23.56
C SER A 81 33.28 6.92 -22.10
N LYS A 82 32.21 7.22 -21.34
CA LYS A 82 32.11 6.92 -19.90
C LYS A 82 30.72 6.39 -19.53
N HIS A 83 30.62 5.70 -18.40
CA HIS A 83 29.32 5.36 -17.82
C HIS A 83 28.78 6.50 -16.96
N VAL A 84 27.51 6.84 -17.17
CA VAL A 84 26.70 7.69 -16.31
C VAL A 84 25.79 6.80 -15.47
N THR A 85 25.76 7.05 -14.16
CA THR A 85 25.01 6.22 -13.22
C THR A 85 23.95 7.02 -12.46
N LYS A 86 22.83 6.36 -12.14
CA LYS A 86 21.77 6.89 -11.28
C LYS A 86 21.42 5.84 -10.24
N SER A 87 21.73 6.11 -8.97
CA SER A 87 21.54 5.16 -7.87
C SER A 87 20.40 5.56 -6.92
N PHE A 88 19.65 4.58 -6.43
CA PHE A 88 18.47 4.73 -5.58
C PHE A 88 18.50 3.69 -4.46
N ASN A 89 18.17 4.11 -3.24
CA ASN A 89 17.94 3.23 -2.09
C ASN A 89 16.46 3.33 -1.74
N PHE A 90 15.69 2.28 -1.97
CA PHE A 90 14.28 2.21 -1.66
C PHE A 90 14.08 1.53 -0.32
N TYR A 91 13.57 2.24 0.67
CA TYR A 91 13.21 1.65 1.96
C TYR A 91 11.78 1.17 1.90
N VAL A 92 11.57 -0.14 2.02
CA VAL A 92 10.27 -0.79 1.86
C VAL A 92 9.83 -1.43 3.17
N PHE A 93 8.54 -1.42 3.45
CA PHE A 93 7.99 -2.03 4.65
C PHE A 93 6.54 -2.46 4.41
N PRO A 94 6.13 -3.70 4.79
CA PRO A 94 4.78 -4.22 4.55
C PRO A 94 3.75 -3.60 5.52
N LYS A 95 3.57 -2.28 5.45
CA LYS A 95 2.57 -1.57 6.24
C LYS A 95 1.18 -2.03 5.78
N PRO A 96 0.33 -2.57 6.68
CA PRO A 96 -1.03 -2.95 6.32
C PRO A 96 -1.80 -1.75 5.74
N PHE A 97 -2.43 -1.96 4.57
CA PHE A 97 -3.19 -0.93 3.89
C PHE A 97 -4.50 -0.59 4.64
N SER A 98 -5.14 -1.60 5.22
CA SER A 98 -6.39 -1.49 5.97
C SER A 98 -6.45 -2.53 7.09
N ARG A 99 -7.50 -2.49 7.93
CA ARG A 99 -7.71 -3.49 9.01
C ARG A 99 -7.94 -4.92 8.49
N SER A 100 -8.38 -5.07 7.24
CA SER A 100 -8.58 -6.38 6.60
C SER A 100 -7.37 -6.84 5.80
N SER A 101 -6.33 -6.01 5.67
CA SER A 101 -5.11 -6.38 4.97
C SER A 101 -4.28 -7.36 5.82
N PRO A 102 -3.52 -8.27 5.18
CA PRO A 102 -2.61 -9.16 5.90
C PRO A 102 -1.65 -8.38 6.80
N ASP A 103 -1.49 -8.84 8.04
CA ASP A 103 -0.50 -8.33 8.99
C ASP A 103 0.75 -9.20 8.90
N VAL A 104 1.71 -8.75 8.09
CA VAL A 104 2.92 -9.52 7.77
C VAL A 104 3.82 -9.62 9.00
N LYS A 105 4.14 -10.86 9.38
CA LYS A 105 5.13 -11.18 10.41
C LYS A 105 6.44 -11.54 9.74
N PHE A 106 7.53 -10.93 10.20
CA PHE A 106 8.88 -11.21 9.73
C PHE A 106 9.83 -11.37 10.91
N VAL A 107 10.98 -11.99 10.67
CA VAL A 107 12.01 -12.25 11.67
C VAL A 107 13.15 -11.24 11.54
N CYS A 108 13.77 -10.87 12.66
CA CYS A 108 15.01 -10.10 12.69
C CYS A 108 16.12 -10.95 13.31
N GLN A 109 17.28 -11.00 12.65
CA GLN A 109 18.48 -11.66 13.18
C GLN A 109 19.37 -10.61 13.83
N SER A 110 19.64 -10.76 15.13
CA SER A 110 20.38 -9.77 15.92
C SER A 110 21.72 -9.37 15.31
N SER A 111 22.51 -10.33 14.81
CA SER A 111 23.81 -10.04 14.21
C SER A 111 23.71 -9.24 12.90
N SER A 112 22.65 -9.43 12.13
CA SER A 112 22.42 -8.69 10.88
C SER A 112 21.96 -7.26 11.17
N ILE A 113 21.10 -7.09 12.18
CA ILE A 113 20.70 -5.76 12.66
C ILE A 113 21.90 -4.99 13.24
N ASP A 114 22.74 -5.65 14.04
CA ASP A 114 23.97 -5.06 14.60
C ASP A 114 24.95 -4.65 13.49
N PHE A 115 25.16 -5.51 12.49
CA PHE A 115 25.98 -5.19 11.33
C PHE A 115 25.46 -3.93 10.61
N LEU A 116 24.17 -3.88 10.27
CA LEU A 116 23.59 -2.71 9.60
C LEU A 116 23.67 -1.44 10.46
N ALA A 117 23.43 -1.55 11.77
CA ALA A 117 23.61 -0.44 12.71
C ALA A 117 25.05 0.09 12.69
N SER A 118 26.05 -0.81 12.65
CA SER A 118 27.47 -0.45 12.57
C SER A 118 27.84 0.30 11.27
N GLN A 119 27.08 0.10 10.19
CA GLN A 119 27.23 0.79 8.91
C GLN A 119 26.42 2.11 8.84
N GLY A 120 25.75 2.52 9.92
CA GLY A 120 24.96 3.74 9.96
C GLY A 120 23.59 3.62 9.29
N PHE A 121 23.04 2.40 9.17
CA PHE A 121 21.70 2.18 8.62
C PHE A 121 20.63 2.84 9.51
N ASP A 122 19.77 3.66 8.90
CA ASP A 122 18.68 4.33 9.61
C ASP A 122 17.38 3.50 9.55
N PHE A 123 17.14 2.71 10.58
CA PHE A 123 15.95 1.88 10.71
C PHE A 123 14.63 2.66 10.72
N ASN A 124 14.63 3.97 11.04
CA ASN A 124 13.41 4.77 10.97
C ASN A 124 12.94 4.97 9.53
N LYS A 125 13.86 4.94 8.56
CA LYS A 125 13.50 4.98 7.13
C LYS A 125 12.71 3.75 6.71
N VAL A 126 12.94 2.59 7.35
CA VAL A 126 12.16 1.37 7.17
C VAL A 126 10.88 1.41 8.01
N PHE A 127 10.98 1.36 9.33
CA PHE A 127 9.84 1.05 10.19
C PHE A 127 8.84 2.21 10.33
N CYS A 128 9.32 3.45 10.25
CA CYS A 128 8.44 4.62 10.31
C CYS A 128 8.04 5.08 8.91
N SER A 129 8.99 5.10 7.96
CA SER A 129 8.85 5.76 6.66
C SER A 129 8.91 4.83 5.45
N GLY A 130 8.87 3.51 5.65
CA GLY A 130 8.97 2.53 4.57
C GLY A 130 7.83 2.65 3.58
N ILE A 131 8.17 2.48 2.30
CA ILE A 131 7.26 2.44 1.16
C ILE A 131 6.43 1.15 1.28
N PRO A 132 5.09 1.23 1.34
CA PRO A 132 4.24 0.05 1.34
C PRO A 132 4.28 -0.63 -0.03
N TYR A 133 4.11 -1.94 -0.05
CA TYR A 133 4.03 -2.74 -1.27
C TYR A 133 2.95 -3.82 -1.12
N LEU A 134 2.48 -4.31 -2.26
CA LEU A 134 1.60 -5.47 -2.37
C LEU A 134 2.20 -6.42 -3.40
N ASN A 135 2.01 -7.71 -3.21
CA ASN A 135 2.25 -8.67 -4.27
C ASN A 135 1.08 -8.70 -5.28
N GLN A 136 1.25 -9.44 -6.37
CA GLN A 136 0.26 -9.53 -7.45
C GLN A 136 -1.12 -10.05 -6.98
N GLU A 137 -1.14 -10.97 -6.02
CA GLU A 137 -2.36 -11.56 -5.48
C GLU A 137 -3.13 -10.55 -4.63
N GLU A 138 -2.41 -9.91 -3.71
CA GLU A 138 -2.97 -8.90 -2.80
C GLU A 138 -3.49 -7.68 -3.57
N GLU A 139 -2.77 -7.22 -4.60
CA GLU A 139 -3.22 -6.14 -5.47
C GLU A 139 -4.53 -6.51 -6.18
N ARG A 140 -4.63 -7.72 -6.74
CA ARG A 140 -5.83 -8.17 -7.44
C ARG A 140 -7.04 -8.20 -6.52
N GLN A 141 -6.90 -8.84 -5.35
CA GLN A 141 -7.97 -8.91 -4.35
C GLN A 141 -8.41 -7.53 -3.89
N LEU A 142 -7.46 -6.60 -3.70
CA LEU A 142 -7.78 -5.24 -3.29
C LEU A 142 -8.55 -4.47 -4.37
N ARG A 143 -8.18 -4.63 -5.65
CA ARG A 143 -8.90 -4.02 -6.78
C ARG A 143 -10.33 -4.54 -6.90
N GLU A 144 -10.52 -5.86 -6.81
CA GLU A 144 -11.85 -6.49 -6.84
C GLU A 144 -12.75 -5.94 -5.72
N GLN A 145 -12.24 -5.85 -4.48
CA GLN A 145 -12.97 -5.25 -3.36
C GLN A 145 -13.35 -3.79 -3.58
N PHE A 146 -12.50 -3.01 -4.25
CA PHE A 146 -12.81 -1.61 -4.58
C PHE A 146 -13.91 -1.50 -5.63
N ASP A 147 -13.88 -2.36 -6.66
CA ASP A 147 -14.87 -2.37 -7.73
C ASP A 147 -16.24 -2.86 -7.24
N GLU A 148 -16.28 -3.86 -6.35
CA GLU A 148 -17.50 -4.31 -5.68
C GLU A 148 -18.12 -3.21 -4.82
N LYS A 149 -17.33 -2.54 -3.98
CA LYS A 149 -17.79 -1.42 -3.16
C LYS A 149 -18.33 -0.26 -4.01
N ARG A 150 -17.66 0.05 -5.12
CA ARG A 150 -18.12 1.09 -6.07
C ARG A 150 -19.44 0.70 -6.73
N SER A 151 -19.61 -0.57 -7.07
CA SER A 151 -20.85 -1.08 -7.68
C SER A 151 -22.03 -1.05 -6.69
N GLN A 152 -21.77 -1.34 -5.41
CA GLN A 152 -22.76 -1.22 -4.34
C GLN A 152 -23.11 0.24 -4.02
N ALA A 153 -22.11 1.13 -3.97
CA ALA A 153 -22.32 2.56 -3.70
C ALA A 153 -23.08 3.29 -4.83
N ASN A 154 -22.96 2.82 -6.08
CA ASN A 154 -23.69 3.35 -7.23
C ASN A 154 -25.14 2.84 -7.33
N GLY A 155 -25.67 2.15 -6.32
CA GLY A 155 -27.10 1.82 -6.25
C GLY A 155 -27.57 0.78 -7.27
N ALA A 156 -26.67 -0.05 -7.81
CA ALA A 156 -27.04 -1.18 -8.66
C ALA A 156 -27.61 -2.38 -7.87
N GLY A 157 -27.72 -2.26 -6.54
CA GLY A 157 -28.61 -3.08 -5.73
C GLY A 157 -30.02 -2.53 -5.85
N ALA A 158 -30.94 -3.33 -6.38
CA ALA A 158 -32.34 -2.99 -6.63
C ALA A 158 -33.07 -2.42 -5.40
N LEU A 159 -32.94 -1.12 -5.13
CA LEU A 159 -33.90 -0.37 -4.33
C LEU A 159 -35.12 -0.15 -5.22
N ALA A 160 -36.12 -1.00 -5.05
CA ALA A 160 -37.45 -0.77 -5.56
C ALA A 160 -37.86 0.67 -5.23
N LYS A 161 -38.24 1.44 -6.25
CA LYS A 161 -38.79 2.80 -6.14
C LYS A 161 -40.16 2.78 -5.46
N CYS A 162 -40.25 2.26 -4.23
CA CYS A 162 -41.46 2.32 -3.43
C CYS A 162 -41.47 3.66 -2.69
N PRO A 163 -42.50 4.51 -2.89
CA PRO A 163 -42.70 5.69 -2.07
C PRO A 163 -42.80 5.29 -0.59
N VAL A 164 -41.96 5.84 0.27
CA VAL A 164 -42.01 5.64 1.72
C VAL A 164 -42.85 6.75 2.33
N THR A 165 -43.78 6.40 3.22
CA THR A 165 -44.64 7.37 3.92
C THR A 165 -43.85 8.13 4.98
N ILE A 166 -43.91 9.46 4.96
CA ILE A 166 -43.26 10.34 5.94
C ILE A 166 -44.18 10.53 7.16
N PRO A 167 -43.71 10.33 8.41
CA PRO A 167 -44.46 10.67 9.61
C PRO A 167 -44.89 12.14 9.65
N GLU A 168 -46.11 12.43 10.13
CA GLU A 168 -46.68 13.78 10.05
C GLU A 168 -45.85 14.82 10.84
N ASP A 169 -45.16 14.40 11.91
CA ASP A 169 -44.26 15.25 12.70
C ASP A 169 -42.97 15.63 11.95
N GLN A 170 -42.55 14.83 10.97
CA GLN A 170 -41.36 15.08 10.15
C GLN A 170 -41.68 15.77 8.83
N LYS A 171 -42.94 15.78 8.41
CA LYS A 171 -43.37 16.27 7.09
C LYS A 171 -42.90 17.71 6.81
N LYS A 172 -43.11 18.63 7.76
CA LYS A 172 -42.69 20.04 7.62
C LYS A 172 -41.18 20.19 7.46
N PHE A 173 -40.41 19.38 8.19
CA PHE A 173 -38.95 19.40 8.10
C PHE A 173 -38.50 18.91 6.73
N ILE A 174 -39.08 17.80 6.25
CA ILE A 174 -38.77 17.26 4.91
C ILE A 174 -39.15 18.23 3.81
N ASP A 175 -40.34 18.86 3.88
CA ASP A 175 -40.77 19.85 2.88
C ASP A 175 -39.79 21.03 2.78
N GLN A 176 -39.30 21.54 3.91
CA GLN A 176 -38.27 22.61 3.93
C GLN A 176 -36.94 22.17 3.32
N VAL A 177 -36.55 20.92 3.52
CA VAL A 177 -35.33 20.37 2.91
C VAL A 177 -35.51 20.18 1.40
N ILE A 178 -36.69 19.73 0.95
CA ILE A 178 -37.02 19.63 -0.48
C ILE A 178 -36.95 20.99 -1.15
N GLU A 179 -37.55 22.03 -0.55
CA GLU A 179 -37.51 23.40 -1.08
C GLU A 179 -36.06 23.89 -1.26
N LYS A 180 -35.22 23.72 -0.24
CA LYS A 180 -33.78 24.04 -0.32
C LYS A 180 -33.05 23.27 -1.43
N ILE A 181 -33.44 22.02 -1.71
CA ILE A 181 -32.87 21.19 -2.79
C ILE A 181 -33.34 21.67 -4.16
N GLU A 182 -34.62 22.01 -4.31
CA GLU A 182 -35.18 22.51 -5.58
C GLU A 182 -34.55 23.84 -5.97
N ASP A 183 -34.41 24.77 -5.02
CA ASP A 183 -33.71 26.05 -5.22
C ASP A 183 -32.25 25.83 -5.63
N PHE A 184 -31.59 24.86 -4.99
CA PHE A 184 -30.22 24.50 -5.31
C PHE A 184 -30.07 23.94 -6.73
N LEU A 185 -30.97 23.06 -7.16
CA LEU A 185 -30.98 22.47 -8.51
C LEU A 185 -31.24 23.49 -9.61
N GLN A 186 -32.01 24.55 -9.30
CA GLN A 186 -32.30 25.63 -10.23
C GLN A 186 -31.18 26.67 -10.30
N SER A 187 -30.22 26.66 -9.36
CA SER A 187 -29.10 27.59 -9.34
C SER A 187 -27.99 27.15 -10.32
N GLU A 188 -27.50 28.07 -11.16
CA GLU A 188 -26.33 27.82 -12.03
C GLU A 188 -24.99 27.91 -11.29
N GLU A 189 -25.00 28.39 -10.05
CA GLU A 189 -23.80 28.49 -9.22
C GLU A 189 -23.39 27.12 -8.67
N LYS A 190 -22.17 26.68 -8.94
CA LYS A 190 -21.57 25.49 -8.31
C LYS A 190 -21.22 25.76 -6.84
N ARG A 191 -22.23 25.91 -5.99
CA ARG A 191 -22.08 25.97 -4.52
C ARG A 191 -22.40 24.61 -3.90
N SER A 192 -22.08 24.42 -2.63
CA SER A 192 -22.54 23.27 -1.83
C SER A 192 -23.79 23.68 -1.06
N LEU A 193 -24.80 22.81 -1.01
CA LEU A 193 -25.96 22.98 -0.14
C LEU A 193 -25.63 22.43 1.25
N GLU A 194 -25.53 23.32 2.25
CA GLU A 194 -25.39 22.92 3.65
C GLU A 194 -26.77 22.86 4.31
N LEU A 195 -27.06 21.72 4.94
CA LEU A 195 -28.27 21.53 5.75
C LEU A 195 -27.91 21.63 7.23
N ASP A 196 -28.85 22.16 8.02
CA ASP A 196 -28.69 22.24 9.46
C ASP A 196 -28.61 20.83 10.08
N PRO A 197 -27.82 20.63 11.15
CA PRO A 197 -27.75 19.34 11.84
C PRO A 197 -29.15 18.89 12.30
N CYS A 198 -29.54 17.67 11.95
CA CYS A 198 -30.81 17.08 12.36
C CYS A 198 -30.59 15.83 13.25
N THR A 199 -31.63 15.44 13.99
CA THR A 199 -31.61 14.21 14.79
C THR A 199 -31.70 13.00 13.87
N GLY A 200 -30.74 12.07 13.98
CA GLY A 200 -30.86 10.74 13.34
C GLY A 200 -32.14 10.04 13.82
N PRO A 201 -32.74 9.16 13.00
CA PRO A 201 -33.97 8.48 13.36
C PRO A 201 -33.77 7.74 14.69
N THR A 202 -34.60 8.07 15.68
CA THR A 202 -34.64 7.35 16.95
C THR A 202 -35.31 6.01 16.69
N ASP A 203 -34.54 4.91 16.70
CA ASP A 203 -35.12 3.57 16.75
C ASP A 203 -36.00 3.49 18.00
N ALA A 204 -37.32 3.37 17.79
CA ALA A 204 -38.24 3.10 18.88
C ALA A 204 -37.84 1.76 19.54
N PRO A 205 -37.86 1.65 20.88
CA PRO A 205 -37.51 0.41 21.55
C PRO A 205 -38.41 -0.71 21.04
N ALA A 206 -37.80 -1.80 20.56
CA ALA A 206 -38.51 -3.01 20.19
C ALA A 206 -39.42 -3.43 21.35
N SER A 207 -40.73 -3.35 21.14
CA SER A 207 -41.71 -3.90 22.07
C SER A 207 -41.49 -5.41 22.10
N VAL A 208 -40.85 -5.89 23.17
CA VAL A 208 -40.79 -7.31 23.48
C VAL A 208 -42.20 -7.74 23.88
N SER A 209 -42.84 -8.52 23.02
CA SER A 209 -44.01 -9.34 23.36
C SER A 209 -43.58 -10.79 23.49
#